data_AF-A0A7V6KVF3-F1
#
_entry.id   AF-A0A7V6KVF3-F1
#
_cell.length_a   1.000
_cell.length_b   1.000
_cell.length_c   1.000
_cell.angle_alpha   90.00
_cell.angle_beta   90.00
_cell.angle_gamma   90.00
#
_symmetry.space_group_name_H-M   'P 1'
#
loop_
_entity.id
_entity.type
_entity.pdbx_description
1 polymer ?
#
loop_
_entity_poly.entity_id
_entity_poly.type
_entity_poly.pdbx_seq_one_letter_code
_entity_poly.pdbx_strand_id
1 'polypeptide(L)'
;TAWYNNLPDGPVYIKKFFYAYKGTMPANTSFTIDAGTLQICGGAFSGCSGLTFVTCYAETPPAIYSSFSRQDTLRVPYKSIKAYRADAFWGNFKVIQGIGATLIDNVEEVTVKADTTTALFCWPALATVTHYVLEVYTDSSNMRSFTFGVSGEMITAKMSWTEIEEMAAQHLGYAYTVTGLTPETRYYYRLESKDDSGRVWDSKSGTFTTKSSMGLTIKTAPLVGVFARAGKIVVEGYAQCDVSVYDLTGRLVPQRTNVTNCTLEVPKGTYIVRKGKEVGKVMVP
;
A
#
# COMPACT_ATOMS: atom_id res chain seq x y z
N THR A 1 -11.27 5.88 38.58
CA THR A 1 -10.59 6.05 39.88
C THR A 1 -9.89 7.41 39.90
N ALA A 2 -9.56 7.96 41.07
CA ALA A 2 -8.81 9.23 41.13
C ALA A 2 -7.48 9.14 40.36
N TRP A 3 -6.79 8.00 40.44
CA TRP A 3 -5.59 7.72 39.64
C TRP A 3 -5.84 7.84 38.13
N TYR A 4 -6.86 7.15 37.59
CA TYR A 4 -7.15 7.17 36.16
C TYR A 4 -7.57 8.55 35.64
N ASN A 5 -8.34 9.29 36.44
CA ASN A 5 -8.84 10.62 36.07
C ASN A 5 -7.72 11.67 36.00
N ASN A 6 -6.61 11.46 36.72
CA ASN A 6 -5.46 12.36 36.75
C ASN A 6 -4.45 12.11 35.62
N LEU A 7 -4.63 11.05 34.82
CA LEU A 7 -3.78 10.80 33.65
C LEU A 7 -4.16 11.73 32.48
N PRO A 8 -3.21 12.11 31.61
CA PRO A 8 -3.55 12.79 30.36
C PRO A 8 -4.37 11.88 29.44
N ASP A 9 -5.08 12.48 28.49
CA ASP A 9 -5.71 11.74 27.39
C ASP A 9 -4.64 11.09 26.51
N GLY A 10 -4.90 9.87 26.04
CA GLY A 10 -3.96 9.05 25.29
C GLY A 10 -3.86 7.60 25.81
N PRO A 11 -2.85 6.84 25.35
CA PRO A 11 -2.65 5.46 25.77
C PRO A 11 -2.28 5.34 27.25
N VAL A 12 -2.97 4.45 27.97
CA VAL A 12 -2.65 4.09 29.34
C VAL A 12 -2.09 2.68 29.38
N TYR A 13 -0.82 2.56 29.75
CA TYR A 13 -0.16 1.28 30.01
C TYR A 13 0.03 1.08 31.51
N ILE A 14 -0.19 -0.15 31.97
CA ILE A 14 0.16 -0.62 33.31
C ILE A 14 1.18 -1.73 33.13
N LYS A 15 2.48 -1.41 33.29
CA LYS A 15 3.58 -2.32 32.93
C LYS A 15 3.44 -2.79 31.47
N LYS A 16 3.34 -4.11 31.22
CA LYS A 16 3.18 -4.72 29.89
C LYS A 16 1.72 -4.91 29.46
N PHE A 17 0.78 -4.24 30.12
CA PHE A 17 -0.65 -4.34 29.86
C PHE A 17 -1.16 -3.03 29.28
N PHE A 18 -1.75 -3.07 28.08
CA PHE A 18 -2.46 -1.91 27.53
C PHE A 18 -3.85 -1.84 28.17
N TYR A 19 -4.08 -0.85 29.02
CA TYR A 19 -5.28 -0.74 29.84
C TYR A 19 -6.43 -0.09 29.07
N ALA A 20 -6.22 1.13 28.56
CA ALA A 20 -7.22 1.85 27.78
C ALA A 20 -6.60 3.00 26.97
N TYR A 21 -7.29 3.43 25.93
CA TYR A 21 -7.13 4.76 25.37
C TYR A 21 -8.06 5.72 26.11
N LYS A 22 -7.48 6.70 26.82
CA LYS A 22 -8.23 7.71 27.57
C LYS A 22 -8.53 8.91 26.68
N GLY A 23 -9.77 9.41 26.73
CA GLY A 23 -10.19 10.59 25.97
C GLY A 23 -10.75 10.27 24.59
N THR A 24 -11.01 11.30 23.79
CA THR A 24 -11.54 11.16 22.43
C THR A 24 -10.42 10.85 21.45
N MET A 25 -10.52 9.73 20.74
CA MET A 25 -9.58 9.41 19.66
C MET A 25 -9.91 10.24 18.40
N PRO A 26 -8.96 11.02 17.86
CA PRO A 26 -9.18 11.76 16.60
C PRO A 26 -9.55 10.83 15.44
N ALA A 27 -10.30 11.35 14.47
CA ALA A 27 -10.56 10.62 13.24
C ALA A 27 -9.26 10.28 12.50
N ASN A 28 -9.23 9.14 11.81
CA ASN A 28 -8.07 8.66 11.05
C ASN A 28 -6.82 8.39 11.90
N THR A 29 -7.00 7.98 13.16
CA THR A 29 -5.89 7.61 14.04
C THR A 29 -5.46 6.17 13.76
N SER A 30 -4.15 5.93 13.78
CA SER A 30 -3.56 4.60 13.86
C SER A 30 -3.00 4.38 15.26
N PHE A 31 -3.13 3.16 15.79
CA PHE A 31 -2.58 2.83 17.11
C PHE A 31 -1.48 1.79 17.01
N THR A 32 -0.38 2.02 17.74
CA THR A 32 0.76 1.09 17.82
C THR A 32 0.76 0.39 19.17
N ILE A 33 0.81 -0.94 19.13
CA ILE A 33 0.96 -1.81 20.29
C ILE A 33 2.41 -2.29 20.32
N ASP A 34 3.08 -2.03 21.43
CA ASP A 34 4.47 -2.38 21.64
C ASP A 34 4.65 -3.90 21.67
N ALA A 35 5.79 -4.37 21.17
CA ALA A 35 6.06 -5.79 21.04
C ALA A 35 6.15 -6.54 22.38
N GLY A 36 6.51 -5.83 23.46
CA GLY A 36 6.55 -6.37 24.80
C GLY A 36 5.18 -6.46 25.48
N THR A 37 4.09 -6.04 24.82
CA THR A 37 2.74 -6.09 25.37
C THR A 37 2.31 -7.55 25.55
N LEU A 38 1.94 -7.91 26.78
CA LEU A 38 1.46 -9.27 27.10
C LEU A 38 -0.06 -9.37 26.98
N GLN A 39 -0.76 -8.26 27.19
CA GLN A 39 -2.22 -8.26 27.18
C GLN A 39 -2.79 -6.87 26.89
N ILE A 40 -3.96 -6.87 26.25
CA ILE A 40 -4.84 -5.71 26.08
C ILE A 40 -6.11 -5.95 26.89
N CYS A 41 -6.42 -5.02 27.78
CA CYS A 41 -7.59 -5.13 28.64
C CYS A 41 -8.90 -5.04 27.83
N GLY A 42 -9.96 -5.58 28.40
CA GLY A 42 -11.28 -5.51 27.76
C GLY A 42 -11.81 -4.09 27.71
N GLY A 43 -12.40 -3.72 26.58
CA GLY A 43 -12.84 -2.34 26.34
C GLY A 43 -11.72 -1.30 26.21
N ALA A 44 -10.46 -1.71 26.03
CA ALA A 44 -9.33 -0.77 25.93
C ALA A 44 -9.51 0.27 24.79
N PHE A 45 -10.19 -0.11 23.71
CA PHE A 45 -10.57 0.80 22.61
C PHE A 45 -12.09 1.07 22.55
N SER A 46 -12.77 1.00 23.70
CA SER A 46 -14.17 1.42 23.79
C SER A 46 -14.29 2.91 23.44
N GLY A 47 -15.23 3.26 22.57
CA GLY A 47 -15.43 4.65 22.12
C GLY A 47 -14.34 5.20 21.16
N CYS A 48 -13.33 4.41 20.78
CA CYS A 48 -12.28 4.82 19.84
C CYS A 48 -12.75 4.73 18.37
N SER A 49 -13.80 5.47 18.01
CA SER A 49 -14.40 5.45 16.66
C SER A 49 -13.50 6.01 15.57
N GLY A 50 -12.47 6.79 15.93
CA GLY A 50 -11.48 7.33 15.01
C GLY A 50 -10.36 6.36 14.63
N LEU A 51 -10.29 5.18 15.25
CA LEU A 51 -9.28 4.16 14.96
C LEU A 51 -9.48 3.55 13.58
N THR A 52 -8.46 3.59 12.73
CA THR A 52 -8.50 3.05 11.36
C THR A 52 -7.77 1.73 11.21
N PHE A 53 -6.60 1.61 11.83
CA PHE A 53 -5.84 0.36 11.85
C PHE A 53 -4.97 0.28 13.11
N VAL A 54 -4.59 -0.95 13.43
CA VAL A 54 -3.72 -1.28 14.56
C VAL A 54 -2.44 -1.89 14.02
N THR A 55 -1.31 -1.46 14.55
CA THR A 55 0.01 -2.05 14.30
C THR A 55 0.45 -2.72 15.59
N CYS A 56 0.54 -4.04 15.62
CA CYS A 56 1.00 -4.78 16.79
C CYS A 56 2.36 -5.40 16.47
N TYR A 57 3.40 -4.98 17.18
CA TYR A 57 4.76 -5.48 16.96
C TYR A 57 5.08 -6.76 17.74
N ALA A 58 4.13 -7.28 18.52
CA ALA A 58 4.38 -8.50 19.30
C ALA A 58 4.48 -9.71 18.37
N GLU A 59 5.47 -10.57 18.61
CA GLU A 59 5.68 -11.73 17.74
C GLU A 59 4.70 -12.86 18.04
N THR A 60 4.28 -12.94 19.31
CA THR A 60 3.22 -13.82 19.78
C THR A 60 2.00 -12.95 20.08
N PRO A 61 0.79 -13.33 19.61
CA PRO A 61 -0.42 -12.56 19.86
C PRO A 61 -0.61 -12.30 21.38
N PRO A 62 -0.66 -11.03 21.83
CA PRO A 62 -0.97 -10.70 23.22
C PRO A 62 -2.38 -11.17 23.59
N ALA A 63 -2.65 -11.48 24.85
CA ALA A 63 -4.01 -11.81 25.27
C ALA A 63 -4.95 -10.60 25.04
N ILE A 64 -6.11 -10.82 24.42
CA ILE A 64 -7.13 -9.78 24.21
C ILE A 64 -8.52 -10.29 24.61
N TYR A 65 -9.37 -9.38 25.11
CA TYR A 65 -10.69 -9.74 25.64
C TYR A 65 -11.75 -8.69 25.27
N SER A 66 -12.35 -8.77 24.07
CA SER A 66 -13.27 -7.74 23.59
C SER A 66 -12.65 -6.32 23.65
N SER A 67 -11.39 -6.23 23.25
CA SER A 67 -10.59 -5.02 23.39
C SER A 67 -10.87 -3.98 22.30
N PHE A 68 -11.30 -4.43 21.12
CA PHE A 68 -11.50 -3.60 19.93
C PHE A 68 -12.99 -3.45 19.60
N SER A 69 -13.45 -2.22 19.42
CA SER A 69 -14.81 -1.91 18.95
C SER A 69 -14.97 -2.09 17.43
N ARG A 70 -13.85 -2.06 16.69
CA ARG A 70 -13.75 -2.35 15.25
C ARG A 70 -12.48 -3.14 14.95
N GLN A 71 -12.60 -4.14 14.09
CA GLN A 71 -11.50 -5.04 13.71
C GLN A 71 -11.32 -5.05 12.19
N ASP A 72 -10.98 -3.89 11.61
CA ASP A 72 -10.81 -3.74 10.16
C ASP A 72 -9.42 -4.20 9.70
N THR A 73 -8.37 -3.43 10.00
CA THR A 73 -7.00 -3.75 9.55
C THR A 73 -6.03 -3.88 10.73
N LEU A 74 -5.32 -5.01 10.75
CA LEU A 74 -4.22 -5.32 11.66
C LEU A 74 -2.92 -5.49 10.88
N ARG A 75 -1.87 -4.83 11.36
CA ARG A 75 -0.49 -5.00 10.89
C ARG A 75 0.31 -5.73 11.97
N VAL A 76 1.02 -6.80 11.62
CA VAL A 76 1.86 -7.61 12.53
C VAL A 76 3.19 -7.97 11.88
N PRO A 77 4.26 -8.29 12.63
CA PRO A 77 5.50 -8.79 12.04
C PRO A 77 5.22 -9.91 11.03
N TYR A 78 5.92 -9.90 9.90
CA TYR A 78 5.66 -10.85 8.82
C TYR A 78 5.70 -12.32 9.31
N LYS A 79 6.71 -12.68 10.10
CA LYS A 79 6.86 -14.00 10.71
C LYS A 79 5.69 -14.41 11.62
N SER A 80 4.94 -13.45 12.14
CA SER A 80 3.84 -13.65 13.07
C SER A 80 2.46 -13.69 12.41
N ILE A 81 2.33 -13.39 11.12
CA ILE A 81 1.03 -13.38 10.41
C ILE A 81 0.27 -14.69 10.63
N LYS A 82 0.96 -15.84 10.53
CA LYS A 82 0.34 -17.16 10.71
C LYS A 82 -0.22 -17.33 12.13
N ALA A 83 0.54 -16.90 13.15
CA ALA A 83 0.11 -16.97 14.54
C ALA A 83 -1.12 -16.08 14.80
N TYR A 84 -1.10 -14.84 14.32
CA TYR A 84 -2.23 -13.91 14.48
C TYR A 84 -3.48 -14.34 13.72
N ARG A 85 -3.35 -15.00 12.55
CA ARG A 85 -4.50 -15.56 11.82
C ARG A 85 -5.10 -16.79 12.50
N ALA A 86 -4.28 -17.58 13.19
CA ALA A 86 -4.72 -18.79 13.90
C ALA A 86 -5.32 -18.48 15.29
N ASP A 87 -5.04 -17.29 15.83
CA ASP A 87 -5.54 -16.87 17.13
C ASP A 87 -7.06 -16.60 17.11
N ALA A 88 -7.76 -17.07 18.15
CA ALA A 88 -9.21 -17.03 18.24
C ALA A 88 -9.82 -15.61 18.29
N PHE A 89 -9.03 -14.61 18.69
CA PHE A 89 -9.50 -13.22 18.81
C PHE A 89 -8.84 -12.31 17.79
N TRP A 90 -7.53 -12.41 17.62
CA TRP A 90 -6.82 -11.62 16.63
C TRP A 90 -7.16 -12.03 15.20
N GLY A 91 -7.49 -13.30 14.97
CA GLY A 91 -7.96 -13.80 13.69
C GLY A 91 -9.26 -13.16 13.20
N ASN A 92 -10.01 -12.47 14.08
CA ASN A 92 -11.26 -11.80 13.72
C ASN A 92 -11.07 -10.45 13.00
N PHE A 93 -9.83 -9.95 12.88
CA PHE A 93 -9.56 -8.78 12.04
C PHE A 93 -9.80 -9.11 10.56
N LYS A 94 -10.58 -8.25 9.87
CA LYS A 94 -10.93 -8.46 8.44
C LYS A 94 -9.70 -8.59 7.54
N VAL A 95 -8.66 -7.81 7.84
CA VAL A 95 -7.39 -7.80 7.12
C VAL A 95 -6.25 -7.92 8.12
N ILE A 96 -5.44 -8.98 8.00
CA ILE A 96 -4.17 -9.15 8.73
C ILE A 96 -3.03 -9.15 7.72
N GLN A 97 -2.18 -8.12 7.79
CA GLN A 97 -1.06 -7.90 6.88
C GLN A 97 0.28 -7.87 7.62
N GLY A 98 1.34 -8.30 6.94
CA GLY A 98 2.70 -8.23 7.45
C GLY A 98 3.24 -6.81 7.49
N ILE A 99 3.97 -6.51 8.55
CA ILE A 99 4.87 -5.37 8.66
C ILE A 99 6.23 -5.86 8.20
N GLY A 100 6.78 -5.21 7.18
CA GLY A 100 8.05 -5.60 6.58
C GLY A 100 7.95 -6.00 5.13
N ALA A 101 9.09 -6.37 4.58
CA ALA A 101 9.24 -6.92 3.25
C ALA A 101 8.90 -8.42 3.24
N THR A 102 8.31 -8.88 2.14
CA THR A 102 7.93 -10.28 1.89
C THR A 102 9.14 -11.05 1.38
N LEU A 103 9.46 -12.21 1.97
CA LEU A 103 10.48 -13.09 1.42
C LEU A 103 10.03 -13.62 0.04
N ILE A 104 10.89 -13.54 -0.96
CA ILE A 104 10.64 -13.98 -2.32
C ILE A 104 11.87 -14.71 -2.88
N ASP A 105 11.63 -15.72 -3.70
CA ASP A 105 12.68 -16.50 -4.35
C ASP A 105 13.18 -15.80 -5.63
N ASN A 106 14.36 -16.21 -6.10
CA ASN A 106 14.99 -15.79 -7.35
C ASN A 106 15.21 -14.27 -7.48
N VAL A 107 15.67 -13.64 -6.41
CA VAL A 107 16.07 -12.23 -6.43
C VAL A 107 17.59 -12.11 -6.45
N GLU A 108 18.10 -11.67 -7.59
CA GLU A 108 19.55 -11.47 -7.79
C GLU A 108 19.94 -10.00 -7.72
N GLU A 109 19.02 -9.10 -8.06
CA GLU A 109 19.28 -7.66 -8.13
C GLU A 109 18.11 -6.84 -7.59
N VAL A 110 18.42 -5.57 -7.31
CA VAL A 110 17.39 -4.60 -6.90
C VAL A 110 16.54 -4.23 -8.11
N THR A 111 15.23 -4.48 -8.01
CA THR A 111 14.27 -4.06 -9.03
C THR A 111 13.20 -3.15 -8.44
N VAL A 112 12.71 -2.21 -9.25
CA VAL A 112 11.65 -1.27 -8.84
C VAL A 112 10.55 -1.27 -9.89
N LYS A 113 9.33 -1.60 -9.47
CA LYS A 113 8.12 -1.59 -10.32
C LYS A 113 7.14 -0.55 -9.79
N ALA A 114 7.12 0.60 -10.46
CA ALA A 114 6.21 1.68 -10.12
C ALA A 114 4.78 1.42 -10.62
N ASP A 115 3.80 1.81 -9.80
CA ASP A 115 2.40 1.96 -10.17
C ASP A 115 1.98 3.43 -9.93
N THR A 116 0.68 3.68 -9.88
CA THR A 116 0.07 5.00 -9.83
C THR A 116 0.37 5.73 -8.51
N THR A 117 0.30 5.02 -7.38
CA THR A 117 0.54 5.59 -6.04
C THR A 117 1.46 4.71 -5.19
N THR A 118 2.10 3.73 -5.82
CA THR A 118 2.93 2.74 -5.15
C THR A 118 4.18 2.42 -5.98
N ALA A 119 5.18 1.83 -5.33
CA ALA A 119 6.31 1.23 -6.01
C ALA A 119 6.74 -0.04 -5.26
N LEU A 120 6.79 -1.16 -5.96
CA LEU A 120 7.29 -2.43 -5.45
C LEU A 120 8.81 -2.48 -5.62
N PHE A 121 9.53 -2.61 -4.53
CA PHE A 121 10.96 -2.84 -4.48
C PHE A 121 11.23 -4.32 -4.21
N CYS A 122 12.11 -4.92 -4.99
CA CYS A 122 12.68 -6.23 -4.66
C CYS A 122 14.19 -6.09 -4.48
N TRP A 123 14.80 -6.78 -3.52
CA TRP A 123 16.27 -6.79 -3.34
C TRP A 123 16.79 -8.11 -2.76
N PRO A 124 18.02 -8.54 -3.08
CA PRO A 124 18.58 -9.80 -2.61
C PRO A 124 18.83 -9.78 -1.09
N ALA A 125 18.71 -10.95 -0.46
CA ALA A 125 19.11 -11.15 0.92
C ALA A 125 20.63 -11.38 1.02
N LEU A 126 21.28 -10.67 1.93
CA LEU A 126 22.71 -10.74 2.23
C LEU A 126 22.90 -11.29 3.65
N ALA A 127 23.69 -12.36 3.78
CA ALA A 127 23.96 -13.00 5.08
C ALA A 127 24.90 -12.19 5.98
N THR A 128 25.64 -11.21 5.44
CA THR A 128 26.70 -10.47 6.13
C THR A 128 26.26 -9.12 6.68
N VAL A 129 25.01 -8.73 6.45
CA VAL A 129 24.44 -7.46 6.92
C VAL A 129 23.48 -7.75 8.06
N THR A 130 23.05 -6.74 8.80
CA THR A 130 22.08 -6.88 9.89
C THR A 130 20.80 -6.12 9.64
N HIS A 131 20.84 -5.13 8.76
CA HIS A 131 19.65 -4.42 8.32
C HIS A 131 19.82 -3.81 6.92
N TYR A 132 18.68 -3.47 6.31
CA TYR A 132 18.56 -2.72 5.08
C TYR A 132 17.89 -1.39 5.37
N VAL A 133 18.33 -0.33 4.70
CA VAL A 133 17.70 0.99 4.77
C VAL A 133 17.27 1.38 3.35
N LEU A 134 15.96 1.42 3.12
CA LEU A 134 15.37 1.91 1.88
C LEU A 134 14.91 3.35 2.09
N GLU A 135 15.49 4.27 1.34
CA GLU A 135 15.09 5.65 1.25
C GLU A 135 14.41 5.91 -0.09
N VAL A 136 13.28 6.60 -0.07
CA VAL A 136 12.55 7.05 -1.26
C VAL A 136 12.24 8.53 -1.11
N TYR A 137 12.63 9.34 -2.08
CA TYR A 137 12.54 10.79 -2.00
C TYR A 137 12.30 11.47 -3.35
N THR A 138 11.80 12.70 -3.32
CA THR A 138 11.72 13.59 -4.49
C THR A 138 12.84 14.63 -4.46
N ASP A 139 13.08 15.32 -5.57
CA ASP A 139 14.00 16.48 -5.62
C ASP A 139 13.62 17.58 -4.61
N SER A 140 12.34 17.63 -4.22
CA SER A 140 11.80 18.59 -3.26
C SER A 140 11.93 18.16 -1.78
N SER A 141 12.86 17.26 -1.45
CA SER A 141 13.24 16.82 -0.08
C SER A 141 12.24 15.97 0.72
N ASN A 142 11.14 15.52 0.12
CA ASN A 142 10.19 14.61 0.80
C ASN A 142 10.77 13.20 0.91
N MET A 143 11.58 12.95 1.94
CA MET A 143 12.24 11.66 2.17
C MET A 143 11.43 10.75 3.07
N ARG A 144 11.26 9.50 2.63
CA ARG A 144 10.75 8.39 3.43
C ARG A 144 11.87 7.39 3.63
N SER A 145 12.10 6.97 4.87
CA SER A 145 13.12 5.98 5.21
C SER A 145 12.45 4.79 5.89
N PHE A 146 12.78 3.58 5.41
CA PHE A 146 12.29 2.31 5.90
C PHE A 146 13.49 1.47 6.28
N THR A 147 13.58 1.03 7.53
CA THR A 147 14.63 0.10 7.96
C THR A 147 14.04 -1.30 8.07
N PHE A 148 14.72 -2.29 7.53
CA PHE A 148 14.34 -3.71 7.60
C PHE A 148 15.45 -4.50 8.24
N GLY A 149 15.14 -5.47 9.11
CA GLY A 149 16.15 -6.41 9.57
C GLY A 149 16.46 -7.48 8.52
N VAL A 150 17.38 -8.37 8.86
CA VAL A 150 17.78 -9.52 8.03
C VAL A 150 16.69 -10.57 7.81
N SER A 151 15.51 -10.43 8.41
CA SER A 151 14.36 -11.28 8.06
C SER A 151 13.26 -10.53 7.32
N GLY A 152 13.54 -9.30 6.88
CA GLY A 152 12.59 -8.45 6.18
C GLY A 152 11.60 -7.76 7.09
N GLU A 153 11.65 -7.94 8.41
CA GLU A 153 10.83 -7.21 9.37
C GLU A 153 11.13 -5.72 9.35
N MET A 154 10.12 -4.85 9.39
CA MET A 154 10.34 -3.40 9.43
C MET A 154 10.73 -2.97 10.84
N ILE A 155 11.93 -2.44 11.01
CA ILE A 155 12.48 -1.93 12.27
C ILE A 155 12.12 -0.45 12.39
N THR A 156 10.89 -0.14 12.79
CA THR A 156 10.55 1.21 13.27
C THR A 156 10.14 1.11 14.73
N ALA A 157 11.06 1.55 15.62
CA ALA A 157 11.15 1.35 17.08
C ALA A 157 11.87 0.06 17.52
N LYS A 158 12.91 0.23 18.35
CA LYS A 158 13.88 -0.78 18.83
C LYS A 158 13.25 -2.11 19.24
N MET A 159 13.86 -3.22 18.80
CA MET A 159 13.86 -4.48 19.55
C MET A 159 15.19 -5.21 19.46
N SER A 160 15.47 -5.94 20.54
CA SER A 160 16.66 -6.76 20.79
C SER A 160 16.57 -8.08 20.05
N TRP A 161 17.73 -8.50 19.57
CA TRP A 161 17.99 -9.63 18.68
C TRP A 161 18.04 -10.97 19.41
N THR A 162 17.43 -11.99 18.82
CA THR A 162 17.87 -13.38 18.93
C THR A 162 17.71 -14.05 17.58
N GLU A 163 18.76 -14.77 17.21
CA GLU A 163 19.13 -15.35 15.92
C GLU A 163 17.97 -15.83 15.04
N ILE A 164 18.09 -15.51 13.75
CA ILE A 164 17.40 -16.26 12.70
C ILE A 164 18.47 -17.16 12.10
N GLU A 165 18.25 -18.46 12.31
CA GLU A 165 19.04 -19.53 11.75
C GLU A 165 19.20 -19.33 10.24
N GLU A 166 20.43 -19.59 9.80
CA GLU A 166 20.85 -19.66 8.42
C GLU A 166 19.81 -20.40 7.58
N MET A 167 19.11 -19.68 6.71
CA MET A 167 18.63 -20.27 5.48
C MET A 167 19.48 -19.75 4.34
N ALA A 168 20.58 -20.48 4.14
CA ALA A 168 21.23 -20.61 2.85
C ALA A 168 20.19 -21.09 1.83
N ALA A 169 19.67 -20.16 1.04
CA ALA A 169 19.19 -20.48 -0.29
C ALA A 169 19.69 -19.37 -1.22
N GLN A 170 20.63 -19.76 -2.09
CA GLN A 170 21.12 -18.89 -3.14
C GLN A 170 19.90 -18.38 -3.93
N HIS A 171 19.74 -17.06 -3.95
CA HIS A 171 18.69 -16.28 -4.62
C HIS A 171 17.41 -15.98 -3.81
N LEU A 172 17.43 -16.05 -2.48
CA LEU A 172 16.39 -15.40 -1.68
C LEU A 172 16.53 -13.87 -1.71
N GLY A 173 15.40 -13.18 -1.64
CA GLY A 173 15.34 -11.74 -1.44
C GLY A 173 14.05 -11.27 -0.80
N TYR A 174 13.86 -9.97 -0.78
CA TYR A 174 12.74 -9.31 -0.13
C TYR A 174 11.96 -8.46 -1.11
N ALA A 175 10.65 -8.36 -0.91
CA ALA A 175 9.73 -7.51 -1.65
C ALA A 175 8.99 -6.55 -0.72
N TYR A 176 9.11 -5.24 -0.95
CA TYR A 176 8.39 -4.23 -0.17
C TYR A 176 7.71 -3.20 -1.08
N THR A 177 6.44 -2.94 -0.83
CA THR A 177 5.67 -1.93 -1.56
C THR A 177 5.63 -0.63 -0.77
N VAL A 178 6.31 0.40 -1.30
CA VAL A 178 6.13 1.78 -0.82
C VAL A 178 4.79 2.28 -1.35
N THR A 179 3.94 2.83 -0.47
CA THR A 179 2.58 3.29 -0.81
C THR A 179 2.39 4.77 -0.51
N GLY A 180 1.30 5.36 -1.01
CA GLY A 180 0.97 6.77 -0.77
C GLY A 180 1.93 7.73 -1.49
N LEU A 181 2.44 7.31 -2.65
CA LEU A 181 3.21 8.16 -3.56
C LEU A 181 2.26 9.00 -4.42
N THR A 182 2.69 10.20 -4.77
CA THR A 182 1.99 11.07 -5.73
C THR A 182 2.08 10.49 -7.14
N PRO A 183 0.98 10.41 -7.92
CA PRO A 183 0.99 10.02 -9.34
C PRO A 183 1.83 10.96 -10.22
N GLU A 184 2.30 10.47 -11.37
CA GLU A 184 3.11 11.22 -12.36
C GLU A 184 4.32 11.95 -11.77
N THR A 185 4.86 11.42 -10.67
CA THR A 185 5.92 12.07 -9.92
C THR A 185 7.18 11.22 -10.02
N ARG A 186 8.30 11.86 -10.34
CA ARG A 186 9.61 11.23 -10.33
C ARG A 186 10.13 11.13 -8.90
N TYR A 187 10.57 9.94 -8.53
CA TYR A 187 11.23 9.63 -7.28
C TYR A 187 12.64 9.10 -7.52
N TYR A 188 13.47 9.31 -6.51
CA TYR A 188 14.78 8.74 -6.34
C TYR A 188 14.69 7.72 -5.20
N TYR A 189 15.53 6.70 -5.27
CA TYR A 189 15.69 5.77 -4.17
C TYR A 189 17.15 5.50 -3.89
N ARG A 190 17.41 5.13 -2.64
CA ARG A 190 18.66 4.56 -2.18
C ARG A 190 18.36 3.40 -1.25
N LEU A 191 18.92 2.23 -1.54
CA LEU A 191 18.87 1.05 -0.71
C LEU A 191 20.28 0.77 -0.21
N GLU A 192 20.48 0.85 1.10
CA GLU A 192 21.75 0.53 1.75
C GLU A 192 21.61 -0.76 2.56
N SER A 193 22.52 -1.71 2.36
CA SER A 193 22.64 -2.88 3.22
C SER A 193 23.74 -2.60 4.25
N LYS A 194 23.45 -2.76 5.54
CA LYS A 194 24.30 -2.29 6.64
C LYS A 194 24.54 -3.36 7.69
N ASP A 195 25.73 -3.36 8.26
CA ASP A 195 26.05 -4.17 9.45
C ASP A 195 25.65 -3.46 10.76
N ASP A 196 25.87 -4.12 11.90
CA ASP A 196 25.53 -3.60 13.23
C ASP A 196 26.32 -2.35 13.64
N SER A 197 27.47 -2.10 13.00
CA SER A 197 28.24 -0.88 13.22
C SER A 197 27.66 0.31 12.45
N GLY A 198 26.65 0.09 11.61
CA GLY A 198 26.07 1.08 10.72
C GLY A 198 26.89 1.29 9.45
N ARG A 199 27.93 0.48 9.22
CA ARG A 199 28.74 0.55 8.00
C ARG A 199 27.91 0.04 6.83
N VAL A 200 27.95 0.79 5.73
CA VAL A 200 27.33 0.40 4.45
C VAL A 200 28.19 -0.69 3.81
N TRP A 201 27.61 -1.87 3.63
CA TRP A 201 28.22 -2.98 2.91
C TRP A 201 28.01 -2.85 1.40
N ASP A 202 26.77 -2.56 1.00
CA ASP A 202 26.38 -2.31 -0.38
C ASP A 202 25.36 -1.18 -0.45
N SER A 203 25.37 -0.44 -1.57
CA SER A 203 24.46 0.66 -1.83
C SER A 203 23.97 0.65 -3.27
N LYS A 204 22.66 0.61 -3.44
CA LYS A 204 22.00 0.71 -4.74
C LYS A 204 21.10 1.94 -4.79
N SER A 205 21.29 2.76 -5.81
CA SER A 205 20.44 3.92 -6.07
C SER A 205 19.86 3.91 -7.47
N GLY A 206 18.75 4.60 -7.65
CA GLY A 206 18.16 4.81 -8.97
C GLY A 206 16.96 5.74 -8.92
N THR A 207 16.22 5.80 -10.02
CA THR A 207 15.01 6.61 -10.13
C THR A 207 13.85 5.79 -10.68
N PHE A 208 12.63 6.14 -10.30
CA PHE A 208 11.40 5.63 -10.89
C PHE A 208 10.36 6.74 -10.99
N THR A 209 9.37 6.59 -11.87
CA THR A 209 8.26 7.55 -12.02
C THR A 209 6.95 6.80 -11.81
N THR A 210 6.09 7.31 -10.92
CA THR A 210 4.76 6.74 -10.72
C THR A 210 3.90 6.93 -11.96
N LYS A 211 3.00 5.97 -12.21
CA LYS A 211 2.09 6.01 -13.36
C LYS A 211 1.08 7.14 -13.20
N SER A 212 0.44 7.50 -14.31
CA SER A 212 -0.67 8.45 -14.31
C SER A 212 -1.86 7.92 -13.53
N SER A 213 -2.47 8.78 -12.72
CA SER A 213 -3.77 8.51 -12.09
C SER A 213 -4.93 8.61 -13.08
N MET A 214 -4.67 9.13 -14.28
CA MET A 214 -5.56 9.07 -15.43
C MET A 214 -5.42 7.72 -16.15
N GLY A 215 -5.54 6.62 -15.40
CA GLY A 215 -5.59 5.28 -16.00
C GLY A 215 -6.79 5.15 -16.92
N LEU A 216 -6.54 4.93 -18.21
CA LEU A 216 -7.56 4.54 -19.17
C LEU A 216 -7.80 3.03 -19.06
N THR A 217 -9.06 2.62 -18.94
CA THR A 217 -9.47 1.21 -18.96
C THR A 217 -9.77 0.80 -20.39
N ILE A 218 -8.90 -0.01 -20.99
CA ILE A 218 -9.13 -0.59 -22.32
C ILE A 218 -10.17 -1.71 -22.20
N LYS A 219 -11.26 -1.59 -22.95
CA LYS A 219 -12.28 -2.63 -23.09
C LYS A 219 -11.99 -3.42 -24.36
N THR A 220 -11.79 -4.72 -24.19
CA THR A 220 -11.66 -5.68 -25.31
C THR A 220 -13.02 -6.03 -25.91
N ALA A 221 -14.10 -5.91 -25.12
CA ALA A 221 -15.48 -5.92 -25.59
C ALA A 221 -15.91 -4.52 -26.11
N PRO A 222 -16.95 -4.43 -26.95
CA PRO A 222 -17.53 -3.15 -27.34
C PRO A 222 -17.88 -2.31 -26.10
N LEU A 223 -17.59 -1.02 -26.17
CA LEU A 223 -18.00 -0.09 -25.13
C LEU A 223 -19.53 -0.08 -25.06
N VAL A 224 -20.08 -0.31 -23.86
CA VAL A 224 -21.52 -0.19 -23.63
C VAL A 224 -21.94 1.23 -24.02
N GLY A 225 -23.03 1.33 -24.79
CA GLY A 225 -23.56 2.61 -25.25
C GLY A 225 -22.70 3.36 -26.27
N VAL A 226 -21.65 2.75 -26.85
CA VAL A 226 -20.88 3.34 -27.95
C VAL A 226 -20.92 2.41 -29.16
N PHE A 227 -21.51 2.88 -30.26
CA PHE A 227 -21.68 2.07 -31.47
C PHE A 227 -21.75 2.94 -32.73
N ALA A 228 -21.61 2.32 -33.90
CA ALA A 228 -21.79 2.99 -35.18
C ALA A 228 -23.24 2.89 -35.67
N ARG A 229 -23.81 4.00 -36.13
CA ARG A 229 -25.16 4.05 -36.74
C ARG A 229 -25.20 5.11 -37.83
N ALA A 230 -25.69 4.74 -39.01
CA ALA A 230 -25.84 5.64 -40.17
C ALA A 230 -24.57 6.44 -40.52
N GLY A 231 -23.39 5.78 -40.50
CA GLY A 231 -22.10 6.41 -40.80
C GLY A 231 -21.52 7.29 -39.69
N LYS A 232 -22.08 7.24 -38.48
CA LYS A 232 -21.69 8.10 -37.34
C LYS A 232 -21.36 7.25 -36.11
N ILE A 233 -20.55 7.80 -35.21
CA ILE A 233 -20.36 7.23 -33.87
C ILE A 233 -21.42 7.83 -32.96
N VAL A 234 -22.20 6.96 -32.31
CA VAL A 234 -23.24 7.32 -31.35
C VAL A 234 -22.77 6.90 -29.95
N VAL A 235 -22.92 7.82 -29.00
CA VAL A 235 -22.65 7.59 -27.58
C VAL A 235 -23.90 7.89 -26.77
N GLU A 236 -24.41 6.91 -26.04
CA GLU A 236 -25.65 6.98 -25.26
C GLU A 236 -25.53 6.32 -23.88
N GLY A 237 -26.34 6.77 -22.92
CA GLY A 237 -26.60 6.04 -21.67
C GLY A 237 -25.61 6.28 -20.53
N TYR A 238 -25.03 7.48 -20.41
CA TYR A 238 -24.06 7.81 -19.37
C TYR A 238 -24.38 9.07 -18.59
N ALA A 239 -23.96 9.09 -17.31
CA ALA A 239 -23.81 10.32 -16.56
C ALA A 239 -22.68 11.15 -17.19
N GLN A 240 -22.98 12.42 -17.48
CA GLN A 240 -22.12 13.48 -18.02
C GLN A 240 -20.61 13.14 -18.09
N CYS A 241 -20.07 12.94 -19.29
CA CYS A 241 -18.66 12.57 -19.48
C CYS A 241 -18.04 13.18 -20.75
N ASP A 242 -16.71 13.15 -20.82
CA ASP A 242 -15.98 13.54 -22.03
C ASP A 242 -15.87 12.36 -23.00
N VAL A 243 -16.08 12.66 -24.29
CA VAL A 243 -15.95 11.71 -25.39
C VAL A 243 -14.90 12.23 -26.37
N SER A 244 -13.89 11.43 -26.66
CA SER A 244 -12.84 11.74 -27.64
C SER A 244 -12.69 10.57 -28.60
N VAL A 245 -12.59 10.85 -29.90
CA VAL A 245 -12.43 9.83 -30.93
C VAL A 245 -11.10 10.04 -31.63
N TYR A 246 -10.32 8.97 -31.75
CA TYR A 246 -9.01 8.97 -32.38
C TYR A 246 -9.02 8.02 -33.58
N ASP A 247 -8.35 8.41 -34.66
CA ASP A 247 -8.05 7.46 -35.74
C ASP A 247 -6.93 6.50 -35.34
N LEU A 248 -6.63 5.50 -36.19
CA LEU A 248 -5.60 4.49 -35.89
C LEU A 248 -4.17 5.05 -35.87
N THR A 249 -3.96 6.29 -36.32
CA THR A 249 -2.66 6.98 -36.19
C THR A 249 -2.52 7.70 -34.85
N GLY A 250 -3.58 7.68 -34.01
CA GLY A 250 -3.64 8.37 -32.73
C GLY A 250 -4.04 9.84 -32.85
N ARG A 251 -4.42 10.31 -34.03
CA ARG A 251 -4.87 11.69 -34.23
C ARG A 251 -6.31 11.85 -33.73
N LEU A 252 -6.54 12.89 -32.92
CA LEU A 252 -7.88 13.27 -32.48
C LEU A 252 -8.72 13.72 -33.68
N VAL A 253 -9.91 13.14 -33.84
CA VAL A 253 -10.84 13.46 -34.93
C VAL A 253 -11.94 14.38 -34.37
N PRO A 254 -13.03 13.90 -33.73
CA PRO A 254 -13.88 14.78 -32.93
C PRO A 254 -13.77 14.57 -31.40
N GLN A 255 -14.08 15.64 -30.65
CA GLN A 255 -14.23 15.62 -29.19
C GLN A 255 -15.54 16.33 -28.78
N ARG A 256 -16.15 15.83 -27.71
CA ARG A 256 -17.24 16.48 -26.97
C ARG A 256 -16.93 16.37 -25.48
N THR A 257 -17.11 17.47 -24.76
CA THR A 257 -16.89 17.52 -23.33
C THR A 257 -18.21 17.58 -22.60
N ASN A 258 -18.30 16.92 -21.45
CA ASN A 258 -19.40 17.07 -20.51
C ASN A 258 -20.79 16.73 -21.10
N VAL A 259 -20.88 15.65 -21.88
CA VAL A 259 -22.10 15.22 -22.57
C VAL A 259 -22.74 13.98 -21.94
N THR A 260 -24.07 13.92 -21.99
CA THR A 260 -24.87 12.74 -21.60
C THR A 260 -25.01 11.77 -22.78
N ASN A 261 -25.39 12.31 -23.95
CA ASN A 261 -25.46 11.60 -25.22
C ASN A 261 -24.83 12.48 -26.31
N CYS A 262 -24.18 11.89 -27.30
CA CYS A 262 -23.71 12.64 -28.47
C CYS A 262 -23.63 11.77 -29.73
N THR A 263 -23.61 12.44 -30.88
CA THR A 263 -23.33 11.83 -32.18
C THR A 263 -22.17 12.57 -32.84
N LEU A 264 -21.25 11.80 -33.42
CA LEU A 264 -19.98 12.28 -33.93
C LEU A 264 -19.86 11.84 -35.39
N GLU A 265 -19.82 12.81 -36.30
CA GLU A 265 -19.56 12.58 -37.72
C GLU A 265 -18.09 12.18 -37.90
N VAL A 266 -17.87 11.04 -38.53
CA VAL A 266 -16.53 10.57 -38.89
C VAL A 266 -16.58 9.87 -40.24
N PRO A 267 -15.51 9.93 -41.06
CA PRO A 267 -15.43 9.11 -42.27
C PRO A 267 -15.55 7.61 -41.97
N LYS A 268 -15.89 6.82 -42.99
CA LYS A 268 -15.82 5.34 -42.91
C LYS A 268 -14.44 4.90 -42.43
N GLY A 269 -14.38 4.05 -41.41
CA GLY A 269 -13.11 3.63 -40.83
C GLY A 269 -13.22 3.01 -39.44
N THR A 270 -12.07 2.65 -38.88
CA THR A 270 -11.96 2.15 -37.51
C THR A 270 -11.39 3.24 -36.61
N TYR A 271 -12.02 3.42 -35.45
CA TYR A 271 -11.65 4.46 -34.50
C TYR A 271 -11.46 3.88 -33.10
N ILE A 272 -10.62 4.55 -32.32
CA ILE A 272 -10.52 4.38 -30.88
C ILE A 272 -11.38 5.46 -30.24
N VAL A 273 -12.42 5.03 -29.53
CA VAL A 273 -13.31 5.94 -28.80
C VAL A 273 -12.94 5.88 -27.32
N ARG A 274 -12.60 7.03 -26.76
CA ARG A 274 -12.50 7.25 -25.32
C ARG A 274 -13.82 7.84 -24.83
N LYS A 275 -14.42 7.20 -23.84
CA LYS A 275 -15.61 7.67 -23.13
C LYS A 275 -15.30 7.71 -21.63
N GLY A 276 -15.06 8.90 -21.08
CA GLY A 276 -14.55 9.08 -19.72
C GLY A 276 -13.16 8.43 -19.55
N LYS A 277 -13.09 7.39 -18.70
CA LYS A 277 -11.89 6.56 -18.51
C LYS A 277 -11.88 5.30 -19.38
N GLU A 278 -12.99 4.93 -20.01
CA GLU A 278 -13.06 3.71 -20.82
C GLU A 278 -12.63 3.99 -22.25
N VAL A 279 -11.89 3.05 -22.85
CA VAL A 279 -11.42 3.14 -24.23
C VAL A 279 -11.80 1.86 -24.96
N GLY A 280 -12.31 1.97 -26.18
CA GLY A 280 -12.62 0.81 -27.00
C GLY A 280 -12.68 1.14 -28.48
N LYS A 281 -12.71 0.09 -29.29
CA LYS A 281 -12.68 0.19 -30.74
C LYS A 281 -14.09 0.23 -31.31
N VAL A 282 -14.33 1.11 -32.27
CA VAL A 282 -15.59 1.20 -33.03
C VAL A 282 -15.27 1.21 -34.52
N MET A 283 -15.98 0.38 -35.29
CA MET A 283 -15.91 0.38 -36.75
C MET A 283 -17.14 1.09 -37.29
N VAL A 284 -16.92 2.13 -38.10
CA VAL A 284 -17.97 2.85 -38.82
C VAL A 284 -18.03 2.32 -40.25
N PRO A 285 -19.14 1.69 -40.66
CA PRO A 285 -19.26 0.98 -41.95
C PRO A 285 -19.37 1.91 -43.16
#